data_AF-G0R5S8-F1
#
_entry.id   AF-G0R5S8-F1
#
_cell.length_a   1.000
_cell.length_b   1.000
_cell.length_c   1.000
_cell.angle_alpha   90.00
_cell.angle_beta   90.00
_cell.angle_gamma   90.00
#
_symmetry.space_group_name_H-M   'P 1'
#
loop_
_entity.id
_entity.type
_entity.pdbx_description
1 polymer ?
#
loop_
_entity_poly.entity_id
_entity_poly.type
_entity_poly.pdbx_seq_one_letter_code
_entity_poly.pdbx_strand_id
1 'polypeptide(L)'
;MQNLQLSQTKKNSSKQEEQKKEEETSKNEDKQYQQIIKDNLNNQELQNAYIEILNQEGIRFAQIGTLYQLQEHLNQMLPKSYAFNEDEIEYQRRFAEEDEEEINNNYKEDNREYIKDEEEVQNQIIEFDNSLVSQFSQSNYKSNVKNIQQAKIYDRTFVSKGQYIEIFRVKEDNENQDNLEHLCQLPIIKGLDGQSFEPRKILLQDEDTKILLLNELEQKKIYYYDIESGKIIQEFKCNENTVQDFAPQQKHPENTCFYGINSKNIFLMDPRKAEGKATSDVVQKSKIYDQNNKFTCVQSNEKGNFVIGSEDGSIRLFSEIGKMAKNKFVGFGDPILSIDTSKDLKWILATCKTYLILLPSYSAKDQQKDLYNNKVNYQDRRIPKKLTLNQEDLKALMVNQIGFTSAKFDDSINSLERFIVTSIGNFTVVWDFQKIIKGVKDCYEITRSDEIIQCAEFKFNSENKIFSASKSKLEVQKIHKSKKKN
;
A
#
# COMPACT_ATOMS: atom_id res chain seq x y z
N MET A 1 43.18 -29.44 17.19
CA MET A 1 42.26 -29.19 18.31
C MET A 1 42.40 -27.78 18.89
N GLN A 2 43.59 -27.32 19.29
CA GLN A 2 43.78 -25.95 19.84
C GLN A 2 43.46 -24.79 18.85
N ASN A 3 43.76 -24.93 17.55
CA ASN A 3 43.49 -23.86 16.57
C ASN A 3 41.99 -23.67 16.21
N LEU A 4 41.15 -24.69 16.41
CA LEU A 4 39.70 -24.57 16.19
C LEU A 4 39.01 -23.81 17.34
N GLN A 5 39.46 -24.03 18.59
CA GLN A 5 38.93 -23.34 19.77
C GLN A 5 39.27 -21.84 19.78
N LEU A 6 40.44 -21.44 19.26
CA LEU A 6 40.85 -20.03 19.12
C LEU A 6 40.07 -19.27 18.02
N SER A 7 39.62 -19.96 16.97
CA SER A 7 38.81 -19.32 15.91
C SER A 7 37.34 -19.14 16.32
N GLN A 8 36.80 -20.07 17.13
CA GLN A 8 35.43 -19.99 17.63
C GLN A 8 35.28 -18.93 18.74
N THR A 9 36.30 -18.74 19.58
CA THR A 9 36.31 -17.67 20.60
C THR A 9 36.37 -16.28 19.98
N LYS A 10 37.15 -16.07 18.90
CA LYS A 10 37.21 -14.78 18.19
C LYS A 10 35.92 -14.44 17.41
N LYS A 11 35.22 -15.43 16.85
CA LYS A 11 33.92 -15.22 16.18
C LYS A 11 32.79 -14.92 17.18
N ASN A 12 32.86 -15.48 18.38
CA ASN A 12 31.87 -15.20 19.42
C ASN A 12 32.09 -13.83 20.08
N SER A 13 33.33 -13.36 20.21
CA SER A 13 33.60 -12.00 20.70
C SER A 13 33.18 -10.92 19.71
N SER A 14 33.37 -11.12 18.39
CA SER A 14 32.97 -10.13 17.38
C SER A 14 31.44 -9.99 17.27
N LYS A 15 30.71 -11.12 17.35
CA LYS A 15 29.23 -11.11 17.37
C LYS A 15 28.64 -10.46 18.63
N GLN A 16 29.29 -10.61 19.77
CA GLN A 16 28.87 -9.94 21.01
C GLN A 16 29.14 -8.43 20.99
N GLU A 17 30.18 -7.98 20.28
CA GLU A 17 30.44 -6.55 20.07
C GLU A 17 29.48 -5.91 19.06
N GLU A 18 29.09 -6.63 18.00
CA GLU A 18 28.06 -6.18 17.05
C GLU A 18 26.67 -6.08 17.71
N GLN A 19 26.25 -7.09 18.49
CA GLN A 19 24.99 -7.04 19.23
C GLN A 19 24.95 -5.91 20.27
N LYS A 20 26.09 -5.63 20.93
CA LYS A 20 26.17 -4.48 21.85
C LYS A 20 26.07 -3.14 21.14
N LYS A 21 26.64 -3.02 19.92
CA LYS A 21 26.52 -1.81 19.10
C LYS A 21 25.11 -1.60 18.57
N GLU A 22 24.42 -2.66 18.17
CA GLU A 22 23.00 -2.63 17.76
C GLU A 22 22.07 -2.29 18.93
N GLU A 23 22.32 -2.83 20.13
CA GLU A 23 21.56 -2.45 21.32
C GLU A 23 21.83 -1.00 21.77
N GLU A 24 23.06 -0.50 21.63
CA GLU A 24 23.40 0.90 21.95
C GLU A 24 22.83 1.89 20.93
N THR A 25 22.76 1.53 19.64
CA THR A 25 22.12 2.36 18.60
C THR A 25 20.60 2.39 18.78
N SER A 26 19.95 1.24 19.02
CA SER A 26 18.51 1.18 19.33
C SER A 26 18.16 1.96 20.61
N LYS A 27 18.97 1.86 21.67
CA LYS A 27 18.77 2.66 22.90
C LYS A 27 18.99 4.16 22.69
N ASN A 28 19.81 4.57 21.73
CA ASN A 28 20.02 5.99 21.40
C ASN A 28 18.87 6.54 20.54
N GLU A 29 18.32 5.75 19.61
CA GLU A 29 17.14 6.11 18.82
C GLU A 29 15.89 6.22 19.70
N ASP A 30 15.70 5.30 20.65
CA ASP A 30 14.62 5.39 21.64
C ASP A 30 14.76 6.64 22.53
N LYS A 31 15.98 6.99 22.95
CA LYS A 31 16.22 8.23 23.71
C LYS A 31 15.94 9.49 22.87
N GLN A 32 16.26 9.48 21.58
CA GLN A 32 15.99 10.58 20.67
C GLN A 32 14.48 10.75 20.42
N TYR A 33 13.74 9.65 20.27
CA TYR A 33 12.27 9.64 20.22
C TYR A 33 11.64 10.15 21.52
N GLN A 34 12.13 9.71 22.68
CA GLN A 34 11.65 10.18 23.98
C GLN A 34 11.96 11.67 24.21
N GLN A 35 13.07 12.17 23.67
CA GLN A 35 13.41 13.60 23.72
C GLN A 35 12.49 14.42 22.82
N ILE A 36 12.20 13.97 21.59
CA ILE A 36 11.23 14.62 20.70
C ILE A 36 9.82 14.68 21.34
N ILE A 37 9.41 13.62 22.04
CA ILE A 37 8.15 13.61 22.79
C ILE A 37 8.17 14.63 23.93
N LYS A 38 9.27 14.72 24.68
CA LYS A 38 9.45 15.74 25.75
C LYS A 38 9.50 17.16 25.21
N ASP A 39 10.14 17.39 24.07
CA ASP A 39 10.26 18.70 23.44
C ASP A 39 8.90 19.15 22.88
N ASN A 40 8.09 18.22 22.37
CA ASN A 40 6.70 18.48 21.97
C ASN A 40 5.77 18.75 23.18
N LEU A 41 6.01 18.10 24.33
CA LEU A 41 5.28 18.37 25.58
C LEU A 41 5.59 19.77 26.15
N ASN A 42 6.80 20.28 25.90
CA ASN A 42 7.27 21.60 26.34
C ASN A 42 7.03 22.72 25.32
N ASN A 43 6.42 22.42 24.17
CA ASN A 43 6.19 23.42 23.13
C ASN A 43 5.09 24.41 23.56
N GLN A 44 5.52 25.58 24.05
CA GLN A 44 4.66 26.66 24.54
C GLN A 44 3.67 27.19 23.48
N GLU A 45 4.03 27.17 22.19
CA GLU A 45 3.13 27.63 21.13
C GLU A 45 1.96 26.67 20.93
N LEU A 46 2.22 25.37 20.99
CA LEU A 46 1.18 24.32 20.98
C LEU A 46 0.29 24.43 22.22
N GLN A 47 0.87 24.62 23.41
CA GLN A 47 0.09 24.83 24.63
C GLN A 47 -0.82 26.07 24.55
N ASN A 48 -0.30 27.20 24.03
CA ASN A 48 -1.06 28.43 23.88
C ASN A 48 -2.21 28.28 22.87
N ALA A 49 -1.98 27.62 21.74
CA ALA A 49 -3.02 27.35 20.75
C ALA A 49 -4.16 26.47 21.32
N TYR A 50 -3.84 25.48 22.15
CA TYR A 50 -4.86 24.66 22.83
C TYR A 50 -5.62 25.43 23.91
N ILE A 51 -4.93 26.31 24.65
CA ILE A 51 -5.57 27.17 25.67
C ILE A 51 -6.53 28.17 25.01
N GLU A 52 -6.20 28.73 23.84
CA GLU A 52 -7.10 29.61 23.10
C GLU A 52 -8.40 28.91 22.69
N ILE A 53 -8.31 27.67 22.19
CA ILE A 53 -9.49 26.88 21.79
C ILE A 53 -10.39 26.59 23.01
N LEU A 54 -9.81 26.19 24.15
CA LEU A 54 -10.57 25.93 25.37
C LEU A 54 -11.23 27.19 25.95
N ASN A 55 -10.56 28.33 25.88
CA ASN A 55 -11.11 29.60 26.34
C ASN A 55 -12.30 30.04 25.47
N GLN A 56 -12.26 29.77 24.16
CA GLN A 56 -13.40 30.02 23.26
C GLN A 56 -14.62 29.16 23.61
N GLU A 57 -14.43 27.97 24.17
CA GLU A 57 -15.49 27.07 24.63
C GLU A 57 -15.77 27.14 26.15
N GLY A 58 -15.15 28.09 26.86
CA GLY A 58 -15.42 28.34 28.29
C GLY A 58 -14.79 27.35 29.28
N ILE A 59 -13.81 26.54 28.85
CA ILE A 59 -13.18 25.50 29.68
C ILE A 59 -11.79 25.96 30.13
N ARG A 60 -11.49 25.83 31.43
CA ARG A 60 -10.20 26.24 32.00
C ARG A 60 -9.18 25.10 31.94
N PHE A 61 -8.02 25.36 31.32
CA PHE A 61 -6.87 24.44 31.21
C PHE A 61 -6.45 23.80 32.54
N ALA A 62 -6.60 24.52 33.66
CA ALA A 62 -6.27 24.02 35.00
C ALA A 62 -7.07 22.77 35.44
N GLN A 63 -8.16 22.42 34.75
CA GLN A 63 -8.94 21.20 35.01
C GLN A 63 -8.43 19.97 34.27
N ILE A 64 -7.56 20.11 33.26
CA ILE A 64 -7.12 19.01 32.39
C ILE A 64 -5.59 18.90 32.49
N GLY A 65 -5.13 17.90 33.25
CA GLY A 65 -3.74 17.84 33.75
C GLY A 65 -2.66 17.45 32.73
N THR A 66 -3.00 16.99 31.52
CA THR A 66 -2.00 16.60 30.51
C THR A 66 -2.46 16.86 29.07
N LEU A 67 -1.50 17.01 28.14
CA LEU A 67 -1.75 17.20 26.70
C LEU A 67 -2.54 16.02 26.08
N TYR A 68 -2.32 14.80 26.57
CA TYR A 68 -3.07 13.61 26.16
C TYR A 68 -4.55 13.69 26.59
N GLN A 69 -4.81 14.11 27.83
CA GLN A 69 -6.17 14.30 28.33
C GLN A 69 -6.89 15.46 27.63
N LEU A 70 -6.15 16.52 27.26
CA LEU A 70 -6.66 17.61 26.43
C LEU A 70 -7.10 17.13 25.05
N GLN A 71 -6.28 16.30 24.40
CA GLN A 71 -6.60 15.73 23.09
C GLN A 71 -7.80 14.77 23.16
N GLU A 72 -7.93 13.97 24.22
CA GLU A 72 -9.13 13.14 24.43
C GLU A 72 -10.38 13.98 24.68
N HIS A 73 -10.28 15.03 25.51
CA HIS A 73 -11.42 15.89 25.83
C HIS A 73 -11.92 16.65 24.59
N LEU A 74 -11.02 17.18 23.77
CA LEU A 74 -11.35 17.80 22.48
C LEU A 74 -12.02 16.79 21.52
N ASN A 75 -11.53 15.56 21.45
CA ASN A 75 -12.15 14.51 20.64
C ASN A 75 -13.56 14.12 21.12
N GLN A 76 -13.86 14.29 22.42
CA GLN A 76 -15.18 14.03 22.99
C GLN A 76 -16.17 15.19 22.76
N MET A 77 -15.66 16.42 22.64
CA MET A 77 -16.48 17.63 22.47
C MET A 77 -16.77 17.99 21.00
N LEU A 78 -15.96 17.51 20.05
CA LEU A 78 -16.29 17.63 18.63
C LEU A 78 -17.64 16.94 18.36
N PRO A 79 -18.62 17.61 17.70
CA PRO A 79 -19.90 17.00 17.39
C PRO A 79 -19.65 15.71 16.60
N LYS A 80 -20.10 14.58 17.15
CA LYS A 80 -19.99 13.25 16.54
C LYS A 80 -20.93 13.17 15.34
N SER A 81 -20.61 13.85 14.25
CA SER A 81 -21.15 13.45 12.94
C SER A 81 -20.34 12.22 12.53
N TYR A 82 -20.90 11.04 12.75
CA TYR A 82 -20.26 9.81 12.32
C TYR A 82 -20.12 9.80 10.79
N ALA A 83 -18.99 9.32 10.28
CA ALA A 83 -18.73 9.22 8.84
C ALA A 83 -19.56 8.14 8.14
N PHE A 84 -20.22 7.31 8.95
CA PHE A 84 -21.19 6.28 8.61
C PHE A 84 -22.48 6.59 9.38
N ASN A 85 -23.64 6.27 8.81
CA ASN A 85 -24.89 6.45 9.54
C ASN A 85 -24.98 5.44 10.72
N GLU A 86 -25.93 5.66 11.65
CA GLU A 86 -26.05 4.79 12.83
C GLU A 86 -26.30 3.33 12.44
N ASP A 87 -27.09 3.10 11.38
CA ASP A 87 -27.38 1.77 10.85
C ASP A 87 -26.12 1.05 10.32
N GLU A 88 -25.22 1.76 9.64
CA GLU A 88 -23.95 1.25 9.12
C GLU A 88 -22.99 0.92 10.29
N ILE A 89 -22.93 1.77 11.31
CA ILE A 89 -22.12 1.49 12.51
C ILE A 89 -22.69 0.29 13.28
N GLU A 90 -24.02 0.20 13.39
CA GLU A 90 -24.68 -0.93 14.03
C GLU A 90 -24.54 -2.22 13.20
N TYR A 91 -24.58 -2.14 11.88
CA TYR A 91 -24.31 -3.26 10.98
C TYR A 91 -22.89 -3.80 11.20
N GLN A 92 -21.88 -2.93 11.24
CA GLN A 92 -20.53 -3.37 11.56
C GLN A 92 -20.42 -3.99 12.95
N ARG A 93 -21.17 -3.51 13.96
CA ARG A 93 -21.23 -4.11 15.30
C ARG A 93 -21.83 -5.52 15.26
N ARG A 94 -23.02 -5.67 14.69
CA ARG A 94 -23.74 -6.96 14.63
C ARG A 94 -22.96 -8.02 13.86
N PHE A 95 -22.45 -7.67 12.68
CA PHE A 95 -21.68 -8.61 11.87
C PHE A 95 -20.35 -8.97 12.53
N ALA A 96 -19.73 -8.04 13.28
CA ALA A 96 -18.52 -8.34 14.04
C ALA A 96 -18.78 -9.28 15.23
N GLU A 97 -19.95 -9.22 15.86
CA GLU A 97 -20.35 -10.18 16.91
C GLU A 97 -20.50 -11.60 16.32
N GLU A 98 -21.12 -11.73 15.14
CA GLU A 98 -21.25 -13.00 14.41
C GLU A 98 -19.88 -13.56 13.94
N ASP A 99 -19.02 -12.70 13.35
CA ASP A 99 -17.65 -13.07 12.93
C ASP A 99 -16.74 -13.40 14.13
N GLU A 100 -16.91 -12.75 15.29
CA GLU A 100 -16.12 -13.06 16.50
C GLU A 100 -16.44 -14.46 17.03
N GLU A 101 -17.70 -14.90 16.94
CA GLU A 101 -18.12 -16.27 17.24
C GLU A 101 -17.55 -17.28 16.21
N GLU A 102 -17.61 -16.98 14.91
CA GLU A 102 -17.06 -17.85 13.87
C GLU A 102 -15.52 -17.97 13.96
N ILE A 103 -14.82 -16.86 14.20
CA ILE A 103 -13.37 -16.85 14.42
C ILE A 103 -13.01 -17.63 15.69
N ASN A 104 -13.76 -17.47 16.79
CA ASN A 104 -13.51 -18.21 18.04
C ASN A 104 -13.79 -19.72 17.91
N ASN A 105 -14.77 -20.11 17.09
CA ASN A 105 -15.08 -21.51 16.81
C ASN A 105 -14.01 -22.15 15.90
N ASN A 106 -13.56 -21.43 14.86
CA ASN A 106 -12.49 -21.90 13.96
C ASN A 106 -11.11 -21.99 14.64
N TYR A 107 -10.87 -21.24 15.74
CA TYR A 107 -9.66 -21.41 16.56
C TYR A 107 -9.57 -22.77 17.26
N LYS A 108 -10.65 -23.56 17.33
CA LYS A 108 -10.65 -24.90 17.95
C LYS A 108 -10.49 -26.06 16.98
N GLU A 109 -10.74 -25.89 15.68
CA GLU A 109 -10.80 -27.03 14.74
C GLU A 109 -9.63 -27.16 13.75
N ASP A 110 -8.80 -26.13 13.56
CA ASP A 110 -7.80 -26.13 12.47
C ASP A 110 -6.37 -26.54 12.88
N ASN A 111 -6.25 -27.52 13.78
CA ASN A 111 -5.02 -28.30 13.96
C ASN A 111 -5.10 -29.62 13.17
N ARG A 112 -5.22 -29.53 11.85
CA ARG A 112 -4.84 -30.66 10.97
C ARG A 112 -3.55 -30.33 10.23
N GLU A 113 -2.49 -30.81 10.84
CA GLU A 113 -1.22 -31.12 10.21
C GLU A 113 -1.44 -32.22 9.16
N TYR A 114 -1.20 -31.97 7.87
CA TYR A 114 -0.98 -33.00 6.85
C TYR A 114 -0.10 -32.42 5.72
N ILE A 115 1.18 -32.82 5.60
CA ILE A 115 1.80 -34.03 5.00
C ILE A 115 2.31 -33.72 3.57
N LYS A 116 3.61 -34.00 3.38
CA LYS A 116 4.30 -34.17 2.09
C LYS A 116 3.75 -35.41 1.39
N ASP A 117 3.50 -35.35 0.09
CA ASP A 117 3.73 -36.51 -0.78
C ASP A 117 4.15 -36.02 -2.17
N GLU A 118 5.28 -36.58 -2.62
CA GLU A 118 5.73 -36.63 -4.00
C GLU A 118 4.89 -37.67 -4.74
N GLU A 119 4.46 -37.42 -5.98
CA GLU A 119 4.47 -38.43 -7.03
C GLU A 119 4.29 -37.84 -8.45
N GLU A 120 4.90 -38.54 -9.40
CA GLU A 120 5.10 -38.21 -10.82
C GLU A 120 3.81 -38.32 -11.65
N VAL A 121 3.59 -37.42 -12.62
CA VAL A 121 2.84 -37.76 -13.85
C VAL A 121 3.42 -37.07 -15.10
N GLN A 122 4.02 -37.93 -15.92
CA GLN A 122 4.12 -38.03 -17.39
C GLN A 122 3.91 -36.83 -18.34
N ASN A 123 4.88 -36.75 -19.25
CA ASN A 123 4.93 -35.98 -20.49
C ASN A 123 3.70 -36.16 -21.41
N GLN A 124 3.15 -35.04 -21.89
CA GLN A 124 2.55 -34.97 -23.23
C GLN A 124 3.11 -33.74 -23.96
N ILE A 125 3.85 -34.00 -25.03
CA ILE A 125 4.36 -33.02 -25.99
C ILE A 125 3.18 -32.61 -26.87
N ILE A 126 2.91 -31.30 -26.94
CA ILE A 126 2.02 -30.72 -27.95
C ILE A 126 2.90 -29.89 -28.87
N GLU A 127 3.13 -30.39 -30.09
CA GLU A 127 3.71 -29.61 -31.19
C GLU A 127 2.62 -28.74 -31.80
N PHE A 128 2.88 -27.44 -31.98
CA PHE A 128 2.07 -26.57 -32.82
C PHE A 128 2.93 -25.75 -33.79
N ASP A 129 2.33 -25.62 -34.97
CA ASP A 129 2.89 -25.25 -36.26
C ASP A 129 3.38 -23.79 -36.32
N ASN A 130 4.62 -23.63 -36.76
CA ASN A 130 5.30 -22.35 -37.00
C ASN A 130 4.99 -21.88 -38.42
N SER A 131 3.79 -21.36 -38.65
CA SER A 131 3.56 -20.50 -39.81
C SER A 131 2.52 -19.44 -39.50
N LEU A 132 3.01 -18.23 -39.22
CA LEU A 132 2.48 -16.92 -39.65
C LEU A 132 3.20 -15.81 -38.86
N VAL A 133 4.53 -15.76 -39.01
CA VAL A 133 5.31 -14.54 -38.76
C VAL A 133 5.47 -13.84 -40.10
N SER A 134 4.55 -12.94 -40.42
CA SER A 134 4.82 -11.79 -41.28
C SER A 134 3.59 -10.90 -41.34
N GLN A 135 3.62 -9.80 -40.60
CA GLN A 135 3.34 -8.44 -41.09
C GLN A 135 3.28 -7.49 -39.90
N PHE A 136 4.42 -6.83 -39.66
CA PHE A 136 4.42 -5.55 -38.97
C PHE A 136 3.49 -4.60 -39.73
N SER A 137 2.43 -4.17 -39.07
CA SER A 137 1.82 -2.88 -39.35
C SER A 137 1.55 -2.21 -38.01
N GLN A 138 2.02 -0.96 -37.93
CA GLN A 138 1.78 0.00 -36.87
C GLN A 138 0.30 0.00 -36.53
N SER A 139 -0.08 -0.69 -35.45
CA SER A 139 -1.41 -0.53 -34.89
C SER A 139 -1.34 0.62 -33.91
N ASN A 140 -2.03 1.70 -34.27
CA ASN A 140 -2.42 2.80 -33.39
C ASN A 140 -3.38 2.29 -32.28
N TYR A 141 -2.97 1.28 -31.50
CA TYR A 141 -3.66 1.00 -30.24
C TYR A 141 -3.35 2.17 -29.32
N LYS A 142 -4.35 3.02 -29.07
CA LYS A 142 -4.36 3.96 -27.95
C LYS A 142 -4.36 3.13 -26.66
N SER A 143 -3.20 2.62 -26.28
CA SER A 143 -3.03 1.94 -25.00
C SER A 143 -3.07 2.98 -23.90
N ASN A 144 -3.94 2.74 -22.92
CA ASN A 144 -4.05 3.61 -21.75
C ASN A 144 -2.91 3.29 -20.78
N VAL A 145 -2.49 4.29 -20.00
CA VAL A 145 -1.65 4.04 -18.84
C VAL A 145 -2.38 3.10 -17.87
N LYS A 146 -1.69 2.05 -17.41
CA LYS A 146 -2.24 1.05 -16.49
C LYS A 146 -1.72 1.23 -15.06
N ASN A 147 -0.46 1.64 -14.92
CA ASN A 147 0.19 1.74 -13.62
C ASN A 147 1.36 2.72 -13.65
N ILE A 148 1.64 3.35 -12.52
CA ILE A 148 2.84 4.14 -12.26
C ILE A 148 3.54 3.54 -11.05
N GLN A 149 4.88 3.51 -11.09
CA GLN A 149 5.71 3.16 -9.94
C GLN A 149 6.90 4.13 -9.85
N GLN A 150 7.11 4.68 -8.65
CA GLN A 150 8.28 5.49 -8.33
C GLN A 150 9.46 4.60 -7.95
N ALA A 151 10.63 4.90 -8.52
CA ALA A 151 11.90 4.39 -8.03
C ALA A 151 12.27 5.05 -6.70
N LYS A 152 12.97 4.30 -5.86
CA LYS A 152 13.35 4.73 -4.50
C LYS A 152 14.83 5.08 -4.39
N ILE A 153 15.66 4.50 -5.24
CA ILE A 153 17.10 4.72 -5.34
C ILE A 153 17.40 5.79 -6.37
N TYR A 154 16.83 5.66 -7.57
CA TYR A 154 17.01 6.62 -8.65
C TYR A 154 15.80 7.54 -8.78
N ASP A 155 16.01 8.81 -9.13
CA ASP A 155 14.90 9.75 -9.40
C ASP A 155 14.26 9.44 -10.76
N ARG A 156 13.48 8.36 -10.81
CA ARG A 156 12.82 7.86 -12.02
C ARG A 156 11.39 7.43 -11.72
N THR A 157 10.52 7.69 -12.68
CA THR A 157 9.13 7.26 -12.66
C THR A 157 8.90 6.30 -13.83
N PHE A 158 8.42 5.10 -13.52
CA PHE A 158 8.11 4.07 -14.49
C PHE A 158 6.61 4.09 -14.76
N VAL A 159 6.22 4.17 -16.02
CA VAL A 159 4.82 4.23 -16.45
C VAL A 159 4.54 3.04 -17.36
N SER A 160 3.66 2.14 -16.92
CA SER A 160 3.17 1.04 -17.75
C SER A 160 2.10 1.57 -18.72
N LYS A 161 2.37 1.43 -20.02
CA LYS A 161 1.49 1.89 -21.09
C LYS A 161 1.57 0.95 -22.30
N GLY A 162 0.50 0.21 -22.52
CA GLY A 162 0.48 -0.83 -23.56
C GLY A 162 1.51 -1.91 -23.28
N GLN A 163 2.25 -2.32 -24.31
CA GLN A 163 3.26 -3.39 -24.22
C GLN A 163 4.65 -2.88 -23.81
N TYR A 164 4.74 -1.66 -23.28
CA TYR A 164 5.99 -1.00 -22.97
C TYR A 164 5.91 -0.33 -21.59
N ILE A 165 7.09 0.01 -21.07
CA ILE A 165 7.25 0.87 -19.90
C ILE A 165 8.04 2.10 -20.32
N GLU A 166 7.48 3.28 -20.12
CA GLU A 166 8.13 4.57 -20.34
C GLU A 166 8.77 5.02 -19.02
N ILE A 167 9.96 5.61 -19.11
CA ILE A 167 10.73 6.07 -17.94
C ILE A 167 10.87 7.58 -18.02
N PHE A 168 10.46 8.26 -16.96
CA PHE A 168 10.51 9.71 -16.83
C PHE A 168 11.37 10.13 -15.64
N ARG A 169 11.85 11.37 -15.68
CA ARG A 169 12.50 12.07 -14.57
C ARG A 169 11.90 13.46 -14.42
N VAL A 170 11.86 13.97 -13.19
CA VAL A 170 11.45 15.35 -12.94
C VAL A 170 12.65 16.28 -13.08
N LYS A 171 12.58 17.29 -13.94
CA LYS A 171 13.60 18.34 -14.01
C LYS A 171 13.51 19.24 -12.78
N GLU A 172 14.63 19.55 -12.15
CA GLU A 172 14.66 20.40 -10.96
C GLU A 172 14.48 21.90 -11.28
N ASP A 173 14.75 22.31 -12.52
CA ASP A 173 15.12 23.69 -12.84
C ASP A 173 14.04 24.60 -13.47
N ASN A 174 12.79 24.17 -13.67
CA ASN A 174 11.80 25.05 -14.31
C ASN A 174 10.50 25.25 -13.51
N GLU A 175 10.07 26.49 -13.39
CA GLU A 175 8.80 26.88 -12.75
C GLU A 175 7.57 26.56 -13.63
N ASN A 176 7.78 26.17 -14.89
CA ASN A 176 6.73 25.89 -15.87
C ASN A 176 6.22 24.43 -15.81
N GLN A 177 5.02 24.22 -16.36
CA GLN A 177 4.27 22.95 -16.33
C GLN A 177 5.02 21.76 -17.01
N ASP A 178 6.03 22.00 -17.86
CA ASP A 178 6.84 20.96 -18.52
C ASP A 178 8.07 20.55 -17.69
N ASN A 179 7.81 20.02 -16.49
CA ASN A 179 8.84 19.54 -15.56
C ASN A 179 9.20 18.07 -15.73
N LEU A 180 8.74 17.42 -16.78
CA LEU A 180 9.00 16.01 -17.06
C LEU A 180 9.98 15.84 -18.21
N GLU A 181 11.01 15.03 -17.98
CA GLU A 181 11.92 14.54 -18.99
C GLU A 181 11.58 13.07 -19.27
N HIS A 182 11.20 12.76 -20.51
CA HIS A 182 11.15 11.38 -20.97
C HIS A 182 12.59 10.89 -21.20
N LEU A 183 13.05 9.94 -20.40
CA LEU A 183 14.42 9.40 -20.48
C LEU A 183 14.52 8.36 -21.58
N CYS A 184 13.68 7.33 -21.52
CA CYS A 184 13.66 6.25 -22.50
C CYS A 184 12.38 5.41 -22.38
N GLN A 185 12.16 4.59 -23.41
CA GLN A 185 11.14 3.56 -23.42
C GLN A 185 11.84 2.19 -23.40
N LEU A 186 11.41 1.30 -22.52
CA LEU A 186 11.91 -0.07 -22.48
C LEU A 186 11.44 -0.86 -23.72
N PRO A 187 12.18 -1.90 -24.15
CA PRO A 187 11.74 -2.82 -25.20
C PRO A 187 10.32 -3.37 -25.00
N ILE A 188 9.71 -3.86 -26.09
CA ILE A 188 8.42 -4.58 -26.02
C ILE A 188 8.54 -5.69 -24.99
N ILE A 189 7.62 -5.69 -24.03
CA ILE A 189 7.57 -6.70 -22.99
C ILE A 189 7.07 -7.99 -23.62
N LYS A 190 7.93 -9.00 -23.65
CA LYS A 190 7.65 -10.33 -24.20
C LYS A 190 7.96 -11.40 -23.18
N GLY A 191 7.03 -12.34 -23.03
CA GLY A 191 7.24 -13.59 -22.30
C GLY A 191 8.40 -14.40 -22.88
N LEU A 192 8.81 -15.43 -22.15
CA LEU A 192 9.79 -16.42 -22.62
C LEU A 192 9.26 -17.24 -23.81
N ASP A 193 7.95 -17.28 -23.98
CA ASP A 193 7.26 -17.81 -25.16
C ASP A 193 7.30 -16.89 -26.38
N GLY A 194 7.87 -15.67 -26.23
CA GLY A 194 7.95 -14.65 -27.27
C GLY A 194 6.67 -13.83 -27.45
N GLN A 195 5.60 -14.13 -26.71
CA GLN A 195 4.34 -13.39 -26.80
C GLN A 195 4.44 -12.06 -26.05
N SER A 196 4.04 -10.99 -26.73
CA SER A 196 3.97 -9.66 -26.13
C SER A 196 2.72 -9.49 -25.27
N PHE A 197 2.82 -8.74 -24.17
CA PHE A 197 1.66 -8.45 -23.31
C PHE A 197 1.71 -7.05 -22.69
N GLU A 198 0.56 -6.59 -22.18
CA GLU A 198 0.44 -5.33 -21.46
C GLU A 198 0.46 -5.59 -19.94
N PRO A 199 1.44 -5.06 -19.18
CA PRO A 199 1.47 -5.26 -17.74
C PRO A 199 0.48 -4.32 -17.03
N ARG A 200 -0.51 -4.89 -16.35
CA ARG A 200 -1.48 -4.11 -15.57
C ARG A 200 -0.93 -3.57 -14.24
N LYS A 201 0.09 -4.22 -13.69
CA LYS A 201 0.78 -3.81 -12.45
C LYS A 201 2.28 -4.03 -12.59
N ILE A 202 3.06 -3.09 -12.08
CA ILE A 202 4.52 -3.17 -12.02
C ILE A 202 4.99 -2.96 -10.58
N LEU A 203 6.09 -3.60 -10.18
CA LEU A 203 6.75 -3.38 -8.89
C LEU A 203 8.26 -3.44 -9.07
N LEU A 204 8.94 -2.36 -8.71
CA LEU A 204 10.40 -2.28 -8.74
C LEU A 204 11.00 -3.16 -7.63
N GLN A 205 12.12 -3.80 -7.96
CA GLN A 205 12.86 -4.73 -7.13
C GLN A 205 14.35 -4.53 -7.33
N ASP A 206 15.15 -5.06 -6.40
CA ASP A 206 16.61 -5.15 -6.52
C ASP A 206 17.24 -3.78 -6.84
N GLU A 207 17.01 -2.81 -5.94
CA GLU A 207 17.50 -1.43 -6.05
C GLU A 207 17.09 -0.73 -7.36
N ASP A 208 15.83 -0.93 -7.77
CA ASP A 208 15.25 -0.40 -9.01
C ASP A 208 15.95 -0.90 -10.30
N THR A 209 16.62 -2.06 -10.26
CA THR A 209 17.23 -2.68 -11.45
C THR A 209 16.36 -3.76 -12.08
N LYS A 210 15.36 -4.25 -11.36
CA LYS A 210 14.43 -5.31 -11.80
C LYS A 210 12.98 -4.87 -11.62
N ILE A 211 12.08 -5.45 -12.40
CA ILE A 211 10.64 -5.18 -12.33
C ILE A 211 9.87 -6.50 -12.27
N LEU A 212 8.97 -6.64 -11.31
CA LEU A 212 7.91 -7.64 -11.32
C LEU A 212 6.72 -7.12 -12.11
N LEU A 213 6.25 -7.91 -13.06
CA LEU A 213 5.15 -7.54 -13.95
C LEU A 213 3.99 -8.52 -13.81
N LEU A 214 2.77 -7.98 -13.72
CA LEU A 214 1.53 -8.74 -13.78
C LEU A 214 0.84 -8.49 -15.12
N ASN A 215 0.57 -9.55 -15.87
CA ASN A 215 -0.16 -9.46 -17.13
C ASN A 215 -1.67 -9.33 -16.87
N GLU A 216 -2.37 -8.59 -17.72
CA GLU A 216 -3.83 -8.44 -17.67
C GLU A 216 -4.56 -9.72 -18.12
N LEU A 217 -4.01 -10.41 -19.13
CA LEU A 217 -4.64 -11.58 -19.77
C LEU A 217 -4.17 -12.92 -19.18
N GLU A 218 -2.89 -13.05 -18.84
CA GLU A 218 -2.32 -14.24 -18.19
C GLU A 218 -2.06 -13.96 -16.72
N GLN A 219 -2.84 -14.61 -15.85
CA GLN A 219 -2.76 -14.39 -14.40
C GLN A 219 -2.02 -15.51 -13.66
N LYS A 220 -1.60 -16.59 -14.32
CA LYS A 220 -0.89 -17.72 -13.68
C LYS A 220 0.62 -17.52 -13.59
N LYS A 221 1.13 -16.40 -14.12
CA LYS A 221 2.54 -16.06 -14.16
C LYS A 221 2.79 -14.66 -13.60
N ILE A 222 3.90 -14.53 -12.91
CA ILE A 222 4.53 -13.23 -12.62
C ILE A 222 5.84 -13.19 -13.39
N TYR A 223 6.09 -12.10 -14.10
CA TYR A 223 7.27 -11.99 -14.95
C TYR A 223 8.31 -11.13 -14.26
N TYR A 224 9.55 -11.61 -14.23
CA TYR A 224 10.69 -10.90 -13.68
C TYR A 224 11.52 -10.33 -14.80
N TYR A 225 11.44 -9.01 -14.95
CA TYR A 225 12.03 -8.24 -16.02
C TYR A 225 13.31 -7.57 -15.54
N ASP A 226 14.38 -7.70 -16.33
CA ASP A 226 15.65 -7.04 -16.07
C ASP A 226 15.78 -5.78 -16.92
N ILE A 227 15.98 -4.63 -16.27
CA ILE A 227 15.99 -3.33 -16.94
C ILE A 227 17.22 -3.18 -17.83
N GLU A 228 18.38 -3.65 -17.36
CA GLU A 228 19.65 -3.51 -18.08
C GLU A 228 19.69 -4.32 -19.37
N SER A 229 19.30 -5.60 -19.32
CA SER A 229 19.22 -6.46 -20.49
C SER A 229 17.97 -6.24 -21.34
N GLY A 230 16.97 -5.53 -20.81
CA GLY A 230 15.76 -5.16 -21.53
C GLY A 230 14.84 -6.34 -21.87
N LYS A 231 14.83 -7.40 -21.05
CA LYS A 231 14.05 -8.61 -21.29
C LYS A 231 13.60 -9.30 -20.01
N ILE A 232 12.62 -10.19 -20.16
CA ILE A 232 12.20 -11.10 -19.09
C ILE A 232 13.29 -12.15 -18.89
N ILE A 233 13.77 -12.25 -17.65
CA ILE A 233 14.79 -13.23 -17.26
C ILE A 233 14.18 -14.46 -16.61
N GLN A 234 13.04 -14.31 -15.93
CA GLN A 234 12.35 -15.40 -15.25
C GLN A 234 10.83 -15.25 -15.28
N GLU A 235 10.13 -16.38 -15.32
CA GLU A 235 8.69 -16.48 -15.15
C GLU A 235 8.35 -17.32 -13.93
N PHE A 236 7.71 -16.69 -12.95
CA PHE A 236 7.28 -17.34 -11.72
C PHE A 236 5.89 -17.93 -11.94
N LYS A 237 5.81 -19.26 -12.02
CA LYS A 237 4.55 -19.98 -12.16
C LYS A 237 3.87 -20.08 -10.81
N CYS A 238 2.56 -19.85 -10.81
CA CYS A 238 1.73 -19.96 -9.63
C CYS A 238 0.83 -21.22 -9.69
N ASN A 239 1.32 -22.38 -10.14
CA ASN A 239 0.57 -23.64 -10.31
C ASN A 239 -0.94 -23.44 -10.63
N GLU A 240 -1.88 -24.13 -9.97
CA GLU A 240 -3.33 -24.01 -10.22
C GLU A 240 -3.94 -22.63 -9.89
N ASN A 241 -3.12 -21.69 -9.42
CA ASN A 241 -3.54 -20.42 -8.87
C ASN A 241 -3.31 -19.28 -9.85
N THR A 242 -4.32 -18.43 -10.03
CA THR A 242 -4.13 -17.10 -10.62
C THR A 242 -3.47 -16.17 -9.61
N VAL A 243 -2.97 -15.03 -10.06
CA VAL A 243 -2.45 -13.93 -9.26
C VAL A 243 -3.30 -12.72 -9.54
N GLN A 244 -4.12 -12.37 -8.55
CA GLN A 244 -5.01 -11.22 -8.58
C GLN A 244 -4.26 -9.94 -8.26
N ASP A 245 -3.33 -9.97 -7.31
CA ASP A 245 -2.52 -8.83 -6.93
C ASP A 245 -1.22 -9.26 -6.24
N PHE A 246 -0.25 -8.35 -6.16
CA PHE A 246 0.96 -8.53 -5.35
C PHE A 246 1.40 -7.24 -4.66
N ALA A 247 2.18 -7.36 -3.59
CA ALA A 247 2.82 -6.24 -2.89
C ALA A 247 4.21 -6.67 -2.41
N PRO A 248 5.17 -5.75 -2.24
CA PRO A 248 6.46 -6.10 -1.66
C PRO A 248 6.26 -6.70 -0.25
N GLN A 249 7.21 -7.50 0.25
CA GLN A 249 7.08 -8.04 1.61
C GLN A 249 7.06 -6.93 2.67
N GLN A 250 7.76 -5.82 2.41
CA GLN A 250 7.79 -4.63 3.25
C GLN A 250 7.63 -3.39 2.38
N LYS A 251 7.07 -2.30 2.93
CA LYS A 251 6.88 -1.05 2.18
C LYS A 251 8.20 -0.49 1.63
N HIS A 252 9.30 -0.57 2.38
CA HIS A 252 10.67 -0.25 1.93
C HIS A 252 11.55 -1.49 2.07
N PRO A 253 11.49 -2.41 1.09
CA PRO A 253 12.05 -3.74 1.28
C PRO A 253 13.56 -3.74 1.11
N GLU A 254 14.26 -4.37 2.05
CA GLU A 254 15.70 -4.69 1.94
C GLU A 254 15.96 -5.97 1.12
N ASN A 255 14.89 -6.71 0.78
CA ASN A 255 14.95 -7.96 0.05
C ASN A 255 13.97 -7.96 -1.13
N THR A 256 14.02 -9.02 -1.94
CA THR A 256 13.19 -9.15 -3.14
C THR A 256 11.94 -10.01 -2.94
N CYS A 257 11.62 -10.39 -1.70
CA CYS A 257 10.44 -11.17 -1.41
C CYS A 257 9.18 -10.31 -1.54
N PHE A 258 8.09 -10.95 -1.95
CA PHE A 258 6.82 -10.26 -2.14
C PHE A 258 5.64 -11.16 -1.82
N TYR A 259 4.54 -10.52 -1.45
CA TYR A 259 3.26 -11.17 -1.26
C TYR A 259 2.50 -11.24 -2.58
N GLY A 260 1.94 -12.40 -2.90
CA GLY A 260 0.96 -12.58 -3.97
C GLY A 260 -0.37 -13.02 -3.39
N ILE A 261 -1.48 -12.64 -4.01
CA ILE A 261 -2.81 -13.11 -3.63
C ILE A 261 -3.60 -13.53 -4.86
N ASN A 262 -4.57 -14.41 -4.64
CA ASN A 262 -5.66 -14.69 -5.56
C ASN A 262 -6.99 -14.63 -4.80
N SER A 263 -8.12 -14.95 -5.43
CA SER A 263 -9.44 -14.86 -4.76
C SER A 263 -9.54 -15.56 -3.39
N LYS A 264 -8.75 -16.61 -3.13
CA LYS A 264 -8.79 -17.38 -1.87
C LYS A 264 -7.42 -17.72 -1.26
N ASN A 265 -6.32 -17.41 -1.93
CA ASN A 265 -4.98 -17.83 -1.53
C ASN A 265 -4.07 -16.63 -1.32
N ILE A 266 -3.15 -16.80 -0.39
CA ILE A 266 -2.09 -15.85 -0.05
C ILE A 266 -0.75 -16.57 -0.17
N PHE A 267 0.22 -15.96 -0.82
CA PHE A 267 1.53 -16.54 -1.11
C PHE A 267 2.63 -15.58 -0.67
N LEU A 268 3.69 -16.11 -0.06
CA LEU A 268 5.00 -15.45 0.06
C LEU A 268 5.86 -16.01 -1.06
N MET A 269 6.41 -15.16 -1.90
CA MET A 269 7.29 -15.55 -3.01
C MET A 269 8.68 -14.97 -2.81
N ASP A 270 9.69 -15.78 -3.10
CA ASP A 270 11.10 -15.37 -3.05
C ASP A 270 11.77 -15.68 -4.40
N PRO A 271 12.01 -14.66 -5.25
CA PRO A 271 12.68 -14.81 -6.54
C PRO A 271 13.99 -15.61 -6.50
N ARG A 272 14.72 -15.57 -5.38
CA ARG A 272 16.03 -16.23 -5.24
C ARG A 272 15.92 -17.75 -5.24
N LYS A 273 14.74 -18.29 -4.90
CA LYS A 273 14.47 -19.75 -4.97
C LYS A 273 14.42 -20.29 -6.39
N ALA A 274 14.37 -19.43 -7.39
CA ALA A 274 14.35 -19.87 -8.77
C ALA A 274 15.66 -20.56 -9.19
N GLU A 275 16.77 -20.38 -8.44
CA GLU A 275 18.07 -21.00 -8.71
C GLU A 275 18.55 -20.79 -10.16
N GLY A 276 18.23 -19.62 -10.74
CA GLY A 276 18.57 -19.27 -12.12
C GLY A 276 17.74 -19.96 -13.20
N LYS A 277 16.71 -20.74 -12.84
CA LYS A 277 15.78 -21.32 -13.82
C LYS A 277 14.95 -20.22 -14.47
N ALA A 278 14.78 -20.33 -15.79
CA ALA A 278 13.95 -19.40 -16.56
C ALA A 278 12.47 -19.49 -16.16
N THR A 279 12.02 -20.66 -15.68
CA THR A 279 10.66 -20.85 -15.20
C THR A 279 10.69 -21.67 -13.92
N SER A 280 10.08 -21.16 -12.85
CA SER A 280 10.17 -21.78 -11.51
C SER A 280 8.96 -21.48 -10.65
N ASP A 281 8.67 -22.37 -9.71
CA ASP A 281 7.85 -22.06 -8.55
C ASP A 281 8.74 -21.42 -7.47
N VAL A 282 8.39 -20.22 -7.05
CA VAL A 282 9.12 -19.43 -6.05
C VAL A 282 8.34 -19.25 -4.76
N VAL A 283 7.22 -19.96 -4.60
CA VAL A 283 6.40 -19.90 -3.40
C VAL A 283 7.19 -20.46 -2.21
N GLN A 284 7.34 -19.63 -1.18
CA GLN A 284 7.99 -19.98 0.08
C GLN A 284 7.01 -20.43 1.14
N LYS A 285 5.88 -19.73 1.25
CA LYS A 285 4.78 -20.05 2.16
C LYS A 285 3.47 -19.75 1.46
N SER A 286 2.43 -20.50 1.78
CA SER A 286 1.08 -20.20 1.32
C SER A 286 0.06 -20.39 2.44
N LYS A 287 -1.05 -19.69 2.31
CA LYS A 287 -2.28 -19.99 3.05
C LYS A 287 -3.43 -20.04 2.05
N ILE A 288 -4.09 -21.19 2.02
CA ILE A 288 -5.30 -21.45 1.23
C ILE A 288 -6.48 -21.39 2.19
N TYR A 289 -7.54 -20.71 1.77
CA TYR A 289 -8.82 -20.74 2.47
C TYR A 289 -9.78 -21.70 1.77
N ASP A 290 -10.53 -22.45 2.56
CA ASP A 290 -11.56 -23.36 2.05
C ASP A 290 -12.69 -22.57 1.38
N GLN A 291 -13.14 -21.50 2.05
CA GLN A 291 -14.08 -20.55 1.49
C GLN A 291 -13.38 -19.53 0.59
N ASN A 292 -14.06 -19.15 -0.50
CA ASN A 292 -13.58 -18.12 -1.39
C ASN A 292 -13.85 -16.72 -0.80
N ASN A 293 -12.83 -16.14 -0.16
CA ASN A 293 -12.89 -14.80 0.44
C ASN A 293 -12.86 -13.66 -0.59
N LYS A 294 -12.76 -13.97 -1.89
CA LYS A 294 -12.76 -13.02 -3.01
C LYS A 294 -11.76 -11.87 -2.81
N PHE A 295 -10.52 -12.18 -2.45
CA PHE A 295 -9.48 -11.17 -2.27
C PHE A 295 -9.21 -10.41 -3.58
N THR A 296 -9.06 -9.09 -3.48
CA THR A 296 -8.92 -8.18 -4.63
C THR A 296 -7.58 -7.46 -4.66
N CYS A 297 -7.06 -7.03 -3.52
CA CYS A 297 -5.80 -6.28 -3.42
C CYS A 297 -5.06 -6.55 -2.11
N VAL A 298 -3.73 -6.40 -2.13
CA VAL A 298 -2.86 -6.58 -0.97
C VAL A 298 -1.87 -5.42 -0.83
N GLN A 299 -1.56 -5.04 0.40
CA GLN A 299 -0.46 -4.11 0.69
C GLN A 299 0.23 -4.49 2.01
N SER A 300 1.56 -4.35 2.05
CA SER A 300 2.36 -4.52 3.25
C SER A 300 2.80 -3.18 3.83
N ASN A 301 3.16 -3.20 5.11
CA ASN A 301 3.77 -2.08 5.81
C ASN A 301 5.28 -2.28 6.02
N GLU A 302 5.95 -1.35 6.69
CA GLU A 302 7.40 -1.40 6.92
C GLU A 302 7.86 -2.62 7.72
N LYS A 303 7.03 -3.12 8.65
CA LYS A 303 7.35 -4.31 9.45
C LYS A 303 7.05 -5.63 8.74
N GLY A 304 6.45 -5.57 7.56
CA GLY A 304 6.02 -6.73 6.78
C GLY A 304 4.75 -7.40 7.28
N ASN A 305 3.98 -6.74 8.16
CA ASN A 305 2.57 -7.12 8.30
C ASN A 305 1.84 -6.63 7.05
N PHE A 306 0.70 -7.24 6.74
CA PHE A 306 -0.02 -6.93 5.51
C PHE A 306 -1.52 -6.92 5.70
N VAL A 307 -2.19 -6.23 4.79
CA VAL A 307 -3.62 -6.07 4.74
C VAL A 307 -4.13 -6.53 3.38
N ILE A 308 -5.29 -7.20 3.38
CA ILE A 308 -5.96 -7.67 2.16
C ILE A 308 -7.38 -7.12 2.13
N GLY A 309 -7.75 -6.55 0.98
CA GLY A 309 -9.12 -6.16 0.66
C GLY A 309 -9.84 -7.24 -0.13
N SER A 310 -11.16 -7.25 -0.05
CA SER A 310 -12.03 -8.22 -0.72
C SER A 310 -13.14 -7.55 -1.54
N GLU A 311 -13.75 -8.33 -2.43
CA GLU A 311 -14.88 -7.91 -3.28
C GLU A 311 -16.15 -7.58 -2.48
N ASP A 312 -16.34 -8.16 -1.30
CA ASP A 312 -17.45 -7.85 -0.40
C ASP A 312 -17.22 -6.57 0.44
N GLY A 313 -16.08 -5.89 0.23
CA GLY A 313 -15.67 -4.71 0.99
C GLY A 313 -14.95 -5.02 2.30
N SER A 314 -14.75 -6.30 2.65
CA SER A 314 -14.06 -6.66 3.88
C SER A 314 -12.55 -6.42 3.79
N ILE A 315 -11.95 -6.09 4.92
CA ILE A 315 -10.51 -5.82 5.06
C ILE A 315 -9.93 -6.69 6.16
N ARG A 316 -8.94 -7.53 5.83
CA ARG A 316 -8.31 -8.48 6.76
C ARG A 316 -6.87 -8.09 7.04
N LEU A 317 -6.47 -8.07 8.31
CA LEU A 317 -5.13 -7.69 8.76
C LEU A 317 -4.36 -8.93 9.25
N PHE A 318 -3.13 -9.08 8.77
CA PHE A 318 -2.29 -10.24 9.02
C PHE A 318 -0.93 -9.82 9.56
N SER A 319 -0.44 -10.54 10.57
CA SER A 319 0.95 -10.42 11.03
C SER A 319 1.93 -11.14 10.10
N GLU A 320 1.53 -12.30 9.56
CA GLU A 320 2.36 -13.12 8.68
C GLU A 320 1.51 -14.14 7.90
N ILE A 321 2.11 -14.74 6.87
CA ILE A 321 1.47 -15.82 6.09
C ILE A 321 1.49 -17.14 6.88
N GLY A 322 0.39 -17.89 6.75
CA GLY A 322 0.17 -19.17 7.42
C GLY A 322 -0.71 -19.06 8.67
N LYS A 323 -0.95 -17.84 9.15
CA LYS A 323 -1.87 -17.55 10.25
C LYS A 323 -3.18 -16.95 9.73
N MET A 324 -4.24 -17.09 10.52
CA MET A 324 -5.49 -16.36 10.28
C MET A 324 -5.28 -14.86 10.49
N ALA A 325 -6.14 -14.08 9.83
CA ALA A 325 -6.22 -12.65 10.05
C ALA A 325 -6.45 -12.37 11.54
N LYS A 326 -5.70 -11.43 12.12
CA LYS A 326 -5.87 -11.04 13.52
C LYS A 326 -7.16 -10.25 13.73
N ASN A 327 -7.50 -9.42 12.76
CA ASN A 327 -8.74 -8.66 12.74
C ASN A 327 -9.30 -8.63 11.30
N LYS A 328 -10.62 -8.61 11.21
CA LYS A 328 -11.39 -8.42 9.98
C LYS A 328 -12.32 -7.23 10.20
N PHE A 329 -12.28 -6.27 9.29
CA PHE A 329 -13.29 -5.22 9.17
C PHE A 329 -14.31 -5.68 8.13
N VAL A 330 -15.58 -5.62 8.50
CA VAL A 330 -16.69 -6.02 7.64
C VAL A 330 -16.93 -4.91 6.60
N GLY A 331 -17.13 -5.31 5.36
CA GLY A 331 -17.46 -4.41 4.27
C GLY A 331 -18.93 -4.01 4.26
N PHE A 332 -19.25 -2.90 3.61
CA PHE A 332 -20.62 -2.46 3.37
C PHE A 332 -21.18 -2.96 2.03
N GLY A 333 -20.57 -3.99 1.44
CA GLY A 333 -20.96 -4.57 0.16
C GLY A 333 -20.29 -3.94 -1.07
N ASP A 334 -19.54 -2.85 -0.92
CA ASP A 334 -18.76 -2.24 -2.00
C ASP A 334 -17.35 -2.85 -2.09
N PRO A 335 -16.89 -3.31 -3.28
CA PRO A 335 -15.56 -3.89 -3.45
C PRO A 335 -14.42 -2.96 -3.05
N ILE A 336 -13.41 -3.50 -2.37
CA ILE A 336 -12.13 -2.80 -2.18
C ILE A 336 -11.31 -2.94 -3.46
N LEU A 337 -11.05 -1.81 -4.13
CA LEU A 337 -10.35 -1.76 -5.42
C LEU A 337 -8.82 -1.66 -5.24
N SER A 338 -8.38 -0.97 -4.20
CA SER A 338 -6.97 -0.88 -3.83
C SER A 338 -6.82 -0.51 -2.36
N ILE A 339 -5.68 -0.87 -1.77
CA ILE A 339 -5.30 -0.48 -0.41
C ILE A 339 -3.89 0.12 -0.40
N ASP A 340 -3.69 1.11 0.45
CA ASP A 340 -2.38 1.58 0.89
C ASP A 340 -2.29 1.62 2.42
N THR A 341 -1.08 1.59 2.99
CA THR A 341 -0.85 1.60 4.44
C THR A 341 0.13 2.69 4.84
N SER A 342 -0.09 3.35 5.97
CA SER A 342 0.89 4.29 6.53
C SER A 342 2.12 3.56 7.07
N LYS A 343 3.27 4.24 7.07
CA LYS A 343 4.54 3.70 7.61
C LYS A 343 4.43 3.37 9.10
N ASP A 344 3.75 4.22 9.86
CA ASP A 344 3.58 4.08 11.31
C ASP A 344 2.64 2.95 11.75
N LEU A 345 2.08 2.17 10.80
CA LEU A 345 1.17 1.05 11.04
C LEU A 345 -0.19 1.45 11.61
N LYS A 346 -0.51 2.75 11.72
CA LYS A 346 -1.73 3.21 12.38
C LYS A 346 -2.89 3.41 11.43
N TRP A 347 -2.65 3.46 10.12
CA TRP A 347 -3.68 3.77 9.14
C TRP A 347 -3.64 2.88 7.91
N ILE A 348 -4.83 2.46 7.50
CA ILE A 348 -5.09 1.76 6.25
C ILE A 348 -6.00 2.66 5.41
N LEU A 349 -5.60 2.91 4.18
CA LEU A 349 -6.39 3.64 3.20
C LEU A 349 -6.95 2.64 2.19
N ALA A 350 -8.26 2.47 2.16
CA ALA A 350 -8.95 1.63 1.20
C ALA A 350 -9.72 2.49 0.20
N THR A 351 -9.66 2.10 -1.08
CA THR A 351 -10.37 2.76 -2.18
C THR A 351 -11.55 1.91 -2.60
N CYS A 352 -12.75 2.47 -2.53
CA CYS A 352 -13.95 1.94 -3.17
C CYS A 352 -14.27 2.77 -4.43
N LYS A 353 -15.26 2.37 -5.22
CA LYS A 353 -15.62 3.08 -6.45
C LYS A 353 -16.03 4.54 -6.21
N THR A 354 -16.84 4.79 -5.17
CA THR A 354 -17.50 6.08 -4.96
C THR A 354 -17.03 6.85 -3.72
N TYR A 355 -16.14 6.26 -2.92
CA TYR A 355 -15.56 6.88 -1.72
C TYR A 355 -14.25 6.18 -1.32
N LEU A 356 -13.50 6.83 -0.44
CA LEU A 356 -12.36 6.22 0.25
C LEU A 356 -12.72 5.91 1.70
N ILE A 357 -12.05 4.92 2.29
CA ILE A 357 -12.13 4.62 3.72
C ILE A 357 -10.74 4.75 4.31
N LEU A 358 -10.61 5.57 5.35
CA LEU A 358 -9.43 5.66 6.17
C LEU A 358 -9.70 4.93 7.50
N LEU A 359 -9.10 3.75 7.66
CA LEU A 359 -9.28 2.89 8.82
C LEU A 359 -8.09 3.03 9.80
N PRO A 360 -8.35 3.33 11.08
CA PRO A 360 -7.36 3.18 12.13
C PRO A 360 -7.05 1.70 12.36
N SER A 361 -5.77 1.33 12.35
CA SER A 361 -5.28 -0.04 12.61
C SER A 361 -4.64 -0.19 14.00
N TYR A 362 -5.15 0.54 15.00
CA TYR A 362 -4.78 0.43 16.42
C TYR A 362 -6.00 0.49 17.35
N SER A 363 -5.85 0.02 18.60
CA SER A 363 -6.95 0.01 19.58
C SER A 363 -7.31 1.42 20.08
N ALA A 364 -8.60 1.66 20.31
CA ALA A 364 -9.09 2.88 20.94
C ALA A 364 -8.55 3.06 22.37
N LYS A 365 -8.35 1.97 23.11
CA LYS A 365 -7.86 1.96 24.50
C LYS A 365 -6.35 2.15 24.62
N ASP A 366 -5.60 1.65 23.63
CA ASP A 366 -4.14 1.71 23.60
C ASP A 366 -3.64 1.87 22.17
N GLN A 367 -3.05 3.03 21.88
CA GLN A 367 -2.55 3.35 20.55
C GLN A 367 -1.31 2.56 20.14
N GLN A 368 -0.60 1.95 21.10
CA GLN A 368 0.54 1.07 20.82
C GLN A 368 0.09 -0.34 20.43
N LYS A 369 -1.15 -0.70 20.74
CA LYS A 369 -1.73 -1.99 20.39
C LYS A 369 -2.26 -1.97 18.97
N ASP A 370 -1.40 -2.34 18.02
CA ASP A 370 -1.75 -2.47 16.61
C ASP A 370 -2.67 -3.68 16.34
N LEU A 371 -3.51 -3.57 15.30
CA LEU A 371 -4.47 -4.60 14.89
C LEU A 371 -3.85 -5.68 13.98
N TYR A 372 -2.59 -5.55 13.56
CA TYR A 372 -1.94 -6.58 12.74
C TYR A 372 -1.47 -7.75 13.61
N ASN A 373 -1.03 -7.46 14.83
CA ASN A 373 -0.47 -8.44 15.76
C ASN A 373 -1.42 -8.79 16.90
N ASN A 374 -2.30 -7.87 17.27
CA ASN A 374 -3.18 -8.04 18.42
C ASN A 374 -4.64 -8.16 17.99
N LYS A 375 -5.34 -9.18 18.48
CA LYS A 375 -6.81 -9.24 18.38
C LYS A 375 -7.39 -8.10 19.23
N VAL A 376 -8.27 -7.31 18.63
CA VAL A 376 -8.95 -6.20 19.29
C VAL A 376 -10.45 -6.38 19.08
N ASN A 377 -11.18 -6.41 20.19
CA ASN A 377 -12.64 -6.53 20.18
C ASN A 377 -13.23 -5.35 19.42
N TYR A 378 -14.34 -5.57 18.71
CA TYR A 378 -14.94 -4.54 17.87
C TYR A 378 -15.19 -3.20 18.59
N GLN A 379 -15.75 -3.24 19.81
CA GLN A 379 -16.01 -2.05 20.65
C GLN A 379 -14.76 -1.22 21.00
N ASP A 380 -13.58 -1.85 20.94
CA ASP A 380 -12.30 -1.23 21.23
C ASP A 380 -11.58 -0.81 19.94
N ARG A 381 -12.23 -0.92 18.78
CA ARG A 381 -11.72 -0.41 17.49
C ARG A 381 -12.22 1.01 17.29
N ARG A 382 -11.39 1.84 16.66
CA ARG A 382 -11.79 3.20 16.30
C ARG A 382 -12.65 3.17 15.03
N ILE A 383 -13.60 4.10 14.97
CA ILE A 383 -14.54 4.22 13.86
C ILE A 383 -13.76 4.66 12.60
N PRO A 384 -13.89 3.94 11.47
CA PRO A 384 -13.31 4.35 10.21
C PRO A 384 -13.84 5.70 9.72
N LYS A 385 -13.06 6.41 8.89
CA LYS A 385 -13.47 7.67 8.28
C LYS A 385 -13.75 7.49 6.79
N LYS A 386 -14.97 7.79 6.36
CA LYS A 386 -15.35 7.84 4.95
C LYS A 386 -14.94 9.18 4.35
N LEU A 387 -14.21 9.16 3.24
CA LEU A 387 -13.79 10.36 2.51
C LEU A 387 -14.54 10.43 1.18
N THR A 388 -15.26 11.53 0.99
CA THR A 388 -16.01 11.85 -0.24
C THR A 388 -15.79 13.31 -0.59
N LEU A 389 -15.96 13.65 -1.86
CA LEU A 389 -16.15 15.05 -2.26
C LEU A 389 -17.54 15.51 -1.84
N ASN A 390 -17.68 16.78 -1.48
CA ASN A 390 -18.97 17.38 -1.21
C ASN A 390 -19.79 17.48 -2.52
N GLN A 391 -21.12 17.55 -2.40
CA GLN A 391 -22.01 17.57 -3.57
C GLN A 391 -21.90 18.86 -4.38
N GLU A 392 -21.54 19.97 -3.74
CA GLU A 392 -21.39 21.27 -4.40
C GLU A 392 -20.19 21.28 -5.36
N ASP A 393 -19.06 20.75 -4.92
CA ASP A 393 -17.84 20.58 -5.71
C ASP A 393 -18.08 19.58 -6.83
N LEU A 394 -18.73 18.44 -6.57
CA LEU A 394 -19.07 17.48 -7.64
C LEU A 394 -19.91 18.13 -8.75
N LYS A 395 -20.89 18.97 -8.38
CA LYS A 395 -21.71 19.74 -9.34
C LYS A 395 -20.89 20.79 -10.06
N ALA A 396 -20.04 21.55 -9.35
CA ALA A 396 -19.18 22.57 -9.93
C ALA A 396 -18.19 21.98 -10.94
N LEU A 397 -17.69 20.77 -10.67
CA LEU A 397 -16.79 20.02 -11.54
C LEU A 397 -17.50 19.27 -12.67
N MET A 398 -18.85 19.26 -12.68
CA MET A 398 -19.69 18.54 -13.64
C MET A 398 -19.37 17.03 -13.69
N VAL A 399 -19.04 16.44 -12.53
CA VAL A 399 -18.76 15.02 -12.40
C VAL A 399 -20.07 14.25 -12.26
N ASN A 400 -20.51 13.61 -13.35
CA ASN A 400 -21.77 12.87 -13.38
C ASN A 400 -21.68 11.45 -12.81
N GLN A 401 -20.48 10.86 -12.77
CA GLN A 401 -20.23 9.52 -12.23
C GLN A 401 -18.96 9.56 -11.37
N ILE A 402 -19.10 9.14 -10.11
CA ILE A 402 -17.95 9.03 -9.20
C ILE A 402 -17.25 7.69 -9.48
N GLY A 403 -15.96 7.78 -9.74
CA GLY A 403 -15.07 6.64 -9.94
C GLY A 403 -13.68 7.03 -9.49
N PHE A 404 -13.37 6.76 -8.23
CA PHE A 404 -12.04 6.99 -7.68
C PHE A 404 -11.04 6.01 -8.29
N THR A 405 -9.87 6.52 -8.67
CA THR A 405 -8.69 5.68 -8.94
C THR A 405 -8.05 5.26 -7.61
N SER A 406 -7.04 4.38 -7.67
CA SER A 406 -6.30 3.98 -6.48
C SER A 406 -5.80 5.21 -5.69
N ALA A 407 -6.15 5.25 -4.41
CA ALA A 407 -5.69 6.29 -3.51
C ALA A 407 -4.41 5.84 -2.78
N LYS A 408 -3.43 6.74 -2.69
CA LYS A 408 -2.12 6.49 -2.07
C LYS A 408 -1.77 7.59 -1.08
N PHE A 409 -1.00 7.24 -0.06
CA PHE A 409 -0.35 8.24 0.78
C PHE A 409 0.85 8.87 0.05
N ASP A 410 1.30 10.04 0.50
CA ASP A 410 2.63 10.54 0.14
C ASP A 410 3.73 9.65 0.75
N ASP A 411 4.80 9.40 -0.01
CA ASP A 411 5.85 8.47 0.40
C ASP A 411 7.24 9.12 0.41
N SER A 412 8.03 8.76 1.42
CA SER A 412 9.34 9.34 1.70
C SER A 412 10.17 8.43 2.62
N ILE A 413 11.46 8.67 2.78
CA ILE A 413 12.29 7.90 3.72
C ILE A 413 12.19 8.49 5.14
N ASN A 414 12.18 9.81 5.25
CA ASN A 414 12.45 10.52 6.51
C ASN A 414 11.23 11.21 7.12
N SER A 415 10.03 11.07 6.54
CA SER A 415 8.84 11.73 7.05
C SER A 415 7.62 10.81 7.09
N LEU A 416 6.74 11.08 8.03
CA LEU A 416 5.40 10.49 8.03
C LEU A 416 4.54 11.10 6.93
N GLU A 417 3.51 10.37 6.57
CA GLU A 417 2.49 10.77 5.61
C GLU A 417 1.78 12.07 6.05
N ARG A 418 1.54 12.96 5.09
CA ARG A 418 0.85 14.25 5.27
C ARG A 418 -0.35 14.39 4.36
N PHE A 419 -0.37 13.68 3.24
CA PHE A 419 -1.38 13.84 2.22
C PHE A 419 -1.85 12.48 1.67
N ILE A 420 -3.05 12.49 1.10
CA ILE A 420 -3.61 11.37 0.35
C ILE A 420 -3.92 11.88 -1.05
N VAL A 421 -3.49 11.17 -2.08
CA VAL A 421 -3.78 11.51 -3.48
C VAL A 421 -4.63 10.42 -4.12
N THR A 422 -5.59 10.84 -4.94
CA THR A 422 -6.34 9.99 -5.87
C THR A 422 -6.76 10.84 -7.07
N SER A 423 -7.55 10.28 -7.98
CA SER A 423 -8.21 11.02 -9.03
C SER A 423 -9.65 10.56 -9.27
N ILE A 424 -10.46 11.45 -9.84
CA ILE A 424 -11.81 11.18 -10.33
C ILE A 424 -11.95 11.81 -11.70
N GLY A 425 -12.22 11.01 -12.73
CA GLY A 425 -12.32 11.52 -14.10
C GLY A 425 -11.02 12.22 -14.52
N ASN A 426 -11.10 13.50 -14.87
CA ASN A 426 -9.94 14.33 -15.24
C ASN A 426 -9.43 15.21 -14.09
N PHE A 427 -9.78 14.89 -12.84
CA PHE A 427 -9.40 15.68 -11.67
C PHE A 427 -8.52 14.89 -10.70
N THR A 428 -7.41 15.48 -10.28
CA THR A 428 -6.57 15.00 -9.18
C THR A 428 -7.11 15.58 -7.89
N VAL A 429 -7.32 14.73 -6.88
CA VAL A 429 -7.82 15.13 -5.56
C VAL A 429 -6.76 14.82 -4.53
N VAL A 430 -6.43 15.82 -3.71
CA VAL A 430 -5.41 15.71 -2.66
C VAL A 430 -6.04 16.09 -1.33
N TRP A 431 -6.13 15.14 -0.39
CA TRP A 431 -6.55 15.46 0.98
C TRP A 431 -5.36 15.72 1.89
N ASP A 432 -5.56 16.64 2.83
CA ASP A 432 -4.69 16.83 3.98
C ASP A 432 -4.98 15.76 5.04
N PHE A 433 -4.13 14.75 5.11
CA PHE A 433 -4.28 13.60 5.99
C PHE A 433 -4.32 14.01 7.47
N GLN A 434 -3.53 15.01 7.86
CA GLN A 434 -3.48 15.50 9.25
C GLN A 434 -4.78 16.18 9.64
N LYS A 435 -5.40 16.93 8.73
CA LYS A 435 -6.73 17.51 8.91
C LYS A 435 -7.83 16.44 8.98
N ILE A 436 -7.75 15.41 8.14
CA ILE A 436 -8.68 14.27 8.19
C ILE A 436 -8.64 13.61 9.57
N ILE A 437 -7.44 13.31 10.10
CA ILE A 437 -7.29 12.68 11.42
C ILE A 437 -7.96 13.54 12.51
N LYS A 438 -7.81 14.87 12.44
CA LYS A 438 -8.44 15.84 13.34
C LYS A 438 -9.95 16.03 13.13
N GLY A 439 -10.54 15.40 12.11
CA GLY A 439 -11.99 15.46 11.84
C GLY A 439 -12.42 16.69 11.05
N VAL A 440 -11.48 17.42 10.46
CA VAL A 440 -11.79 18.54 9.56
C VAL A 440 -12.36 17.98 8.26
N LYS A 441 -13.55 18.44 7.88
CA LYS A 441 -14.21 18.08 6.64
C LYS A 441 -13.72 18.94 5.48
N ASP A 442 -13.96 18.49 4.25
CA ASP A 442 -13.68 19.24 3.01
C ASP A 442 -12.24 19.75 2.91
N CYS A 443 -11.30 19.01 3.50
CA CYS A 443 -9.88 19.35 3.55
C CYS A 443 -9.11 18.80 2.34
N TYR A 444 -9.62 19.07 1.14
CA TYR A 444 -9.01 18.64 -0.11
C TYR A 444 -8.77 19.78 -1.09
N GLU A 445 -7.77 19.58 -1.96
CA GLU A 445 -7.48 20.42 -3.11
C GLU A 445 -7.74 19.61 -4.39
N ILE A 446 -8.34 20.26 -5.38
CA ILE A 446 -8.70 19.63 -6.67
C ILE A 446 -7.98 20.35 -7.79
N THR A 447 -7.24 19.59 -8.58
CA THR A 447 -6.55 20.09 -9.78
C THR A 447 -7.12 19.44 -11.02
N ARG A 448 -7.43 20.24 -12.03
CA ARG A 448 -8.00 19.77 -13.30
C ARG A 448 -6.90 19.44 -14.30
N SER A 449 -7.07 18.33 -14.99
CA SER A 449 -6.28 17.90 -16.15
C SER A 449 -7.15 17.90 -17.41
N ASP A 450 -6.50 17.90 -18.58
CA ASP A 450 -7.20 17.90 -19.88
C ASP A 450 -7.79 16.52 -20.23
N GLU A 451 -7.19 15.46 -19.71
CA GLU A 451 -7.58 14.07 -19.98
C GLU A 451 -8.00 13.34 -18.70
N ILE A 452 -8.76 12.25 -18.88
CA ILE A 452 -9.13 11.34 -17.78
C ILE A 452 -7.87 10.69 -17.22
N ILE A 453 -7.66 10.88 -15.93
CA ILE A 453 -6.55 10.34 -15.14
C ILE A 453 -6.85 8.86 -14.85
N GLN A 454 -5.86 8.01 -15.07
CA GLN A 454 -5.91 6.57 -14.78
C GLN A 454 -5.27 6.26 -13.42
N CYS A 455 -4.26 7.04 -13.05
CA CYS A 455 -3.56 6.90 -11.77
C CYS A 455 -2.88 8.22 -11.38
N ALA A 456 -2.80 8.46 -10.08
CA ALA A 456 -2.11 9.59 -9.49
C ALA A 456 -1.26 9.12 -8.30
N GLU A 457 -0.05 9.66 -8.17
CA GLU A 457 0.89 9.28 -7.10
C GLU A 457 1.83 10.43 -6.77
N PHE A 458 2.24 10.52 -5.51
CA PHE A 458 3.27 11.46 -5.11
C PHE A 458 4.62 11.09 -5.69
N LYS A 459 5.43 12.10 -6.04
CA LYS A 459 6.85 11.87 -6.23
C LYS A 459 7.47 11.42 -4.91
N PHE A 460 8.24 10.32 -4.97
CA PHE A 460 8.95 9.82 -3.80
C PHE A 460 9.91 10.91 -3.25
N ASN A 461 9.97 11.02 -1.92
CA ASN A 461 10.75 12.04 -1.22
C ASN A 461 10.41 13.50 -1.61
N SER A 462 9.13 13.77 -1.95
CA SER A 462 8.68 15.11 -2.33
C SER A 462 7.33 15.44 -1.71
N GLU A 463 7.26 16.56 -1.00
CA GLU A 463 6.04 16.99 -0.29
C GLU A 463 4.96 17.61 -1.19
N ASN A 464 5.29 18.00 -2.41
CA ASN A 464 4.42 18.88 -3.21
C ASN A 464 4.30 18.51 -4.69
N LYS A 465 4.96 17.48 -5.17
CA LYS A 465 4.90 17.05 -6.59
C LYS A 465 4.09 15.79 -6.71
N ILE A 466 3.11 15.81 -7.61
CA ILE A 466 2.20 14.71 -7.89
C ILE A 466 2.32 14.37 -9.36
N PHE A 467 2.50 13.10 -9.66
CA PHE A 467 2.34 12.55 -10.99
C PHE A 467 0.87 12.24 -11.24
N SER A 468 0.33 12.74 -12.35
CA SER A 468 -1.00 12.40 -12.85
C SER A 468 -0.84 11.78 -14.22
N ALA A 469 -1.08 10.47 -14.35
CA ALA A 469 -1.06 9.82 -15.65
C ALA A 469 -2.46 9.70 -16.20
N SER A 470 -2.63 10.28 -17.38
CA SER A 470 -3.82 10.16 -18.19
C SER A 470 -3.69 8.99 -19.17
N LYS A 471 -4.63 8.87 -20.12
CA LYS A 471 -4.55 7.84 -21.15
C LYS A 471 -3.32 8.04 -22.05
N SER A 472 -3.01 9.28 -22.41
CA SER A 472 -1.96 9.56 -23.38
C SER A 472 -0.64 10.08 -22.78
N LYS A 473 -0.70 10.82 -21.66
CA LYS A 473 0.45 11.55 -21.10
C LYS A 473 0.58 11.43 -19.58
N LEU A 474 1.83 11.57 -19.11
CA LEU A 474 2.18 11.81 -17.71
C LEU A 474 2.34 13.32 -17.49
N GLU A 475 1.77 13.86 -16.43
CA GLU A 475 1.92 15.25 -16.02
C GLU A 475 2.42 15.34 -14.58
N VAL A 476 3.16 16.42 -14.26
CA VAL A 476 3.53 16.76 -12.89
C VAL A 476 2.75 17.97 -12.44
N GLN A 477 1.97 17.80 -11.37
CA GLN A 477 1.21 18.85 -10.72
C GLN A 477 1.87 19.22 -9.39
N LYS A 478 1.74 20.48 -8.99
CA LYS A 478 2.21 20.96 -7.69
C LYS A 478 1.03 21.19 -6.76
N ILE A 479 1.14 20.75 -5.52
CA ILE A 479 0.20 21.15 -4.45
C ILE A 479 0.47 22.62 -4.14
N HIS A 480 -0.58 23.43 -4.16
CA HIS A 480 -0.48 24.81 -3.71
C HIS A 480 -0.59 24.78 -2.20
N LYS A 481 0.53 24.92 -1.45
CA LYS A 481 0.44 25.12 0.01
C LYS A 481 -0.49 26.33 0.22
N SER A 482 -1.72 26.08 0.69
CA SER A 482 -2.68 27.14 0.99
C SER A 482 -1.98 28.16 1.90
N LYS A 483 -1.71 29.36 1.35
CA LYS A 483 -1.21 30.48 2.14
C LYS A 483 -2.23 30.67 3.26
N LYS A 484 -1.78 30.65 4.51
CA LYS A 484 -2.60 31.10 5.65
C LYS A 484 -3.22 32.43 5.24
N LYS A 485 -4.54 32.47 5.08
CA LYS A 485 -5.27 33.75 5.11
C LYS A 485 -5.08 34.24 6.53
N ASN A 486 -4.21 35.25 6.69
CA ASN A 486 -4.03 35.98 7.94
C ASN A 486 -5.32 36.68 8.34
#